data_AF-A0A484FBH5-F1
#
_entry.id   AF-A0A484FBH5-F1
#
_cell.length_a   1.000
_cell.length_b   1.000
_cell.length_c   1.000
_cell.angle_alpha   90.00
_cell.angle_beta   90.00
_cell.angle_gamma   90.00
#
_symmetry.space_group_name_H-M   'P 1'
#
loop_
_entity.id
_entity.type
_entity.pdbx_description
1 polymer ?
#
loop_
_entity_poly.entity_id
_entity_poly.type
_entity_poly.pdbx_seq_one_letter_code
_entity_poly.pdbx_strand_id
1 'polypeptide(L)'
;MTMGSISFREHIAWHPDAPSEPTSTIVLTSPGRRFVDLRIFKSGPNGEQDLHGTDRLEWGIAGTSSSSMIPDGKGGEIRHSRWEHWIDSRTAEPENAADEGDMFPQEGELTLEKGRMVNPATGKECDYEELWRDVDPQPVADGKDVERAT
;
A
#
# COMPACT_ATOMS: atom_id res chain seq x y z
N MET A 1 7.75 21.00 8.10
CA MET A 1 6.86 20.64 6.99
C MET A 1 6.83 19.13 6.92
N THR A 2 5.65 18.49 6.86
CA THR A 2 5.58 17.05 6.58
C THR A 2 6.08 16.82 5.16
N MET A 3 7.06 15.95 4.97
CA MET A 3 7.48 15.54 3.63
C MET A 3 6.46 14.57 3.04
N GLY A 4 6.40 14.50 1.71
CA GLY A 4 5.72 13.40 1.04
C GLY A 4 6.54 12.11 1.15
N SER A 5 5.93 10.98 0.84
CA SER A 5 6.58 9.67 0.84
C SER A 5 6.28 8.88 -0.43
N ILE A 6 7.19 7.97 -0.76
CA ILE A 6 6.97 6.90 -1.71
C ILE A 6 7.07 5.60 -0.91
N SER A 7 6.00 4.81 -0.88
CA SER A 7 5.95 3.56 -0.13
C SER A 7 5.82 2.40 -1.11
N PHE A 8 6.63 1.36 -0.92
CA PHE A 8 6.55 0.11 -1.67
C PHE A 8 6.06 -1.00 -0.75
N ARG A 9 5.12 -1.82 -1.22
CA ARG A 9 4.75 -3.02 -0.47
C ARG A 9 5.74 -4.13 -0.78
N GLU A 10 6.41 -4.61 0.26
CA GLU A 10 7.35 -5.73 0.18
C GLU A 10 6.62 -7.07 0.16
N HIS A 11 5.54 -7.19 0.96
CA HIS A 11 4.61 -8.31 0.91
C HIS A 11 3.28 -8.01 1.62
N ILE A 12 2.30 -8.85 1.31
CA ILE A 12 1.06 -9.01 2.05
C ILE A 12 0.91 -10.47 2.52
N ALA A 13 0.39 -10.66 3.72
CA ALA A 13 0.01 -11.96 4.27
C ALA A 13 -1.45 -11.92 4.72
N TRP A 14 -2.23 -12.91 4.29
CA TRP A 14 -3.59 -13.14 4.76
C TRP A 14 -3.57 -14.35 5.68
N HIS A 15 -3.66 -14.17 6.99
CA HIS A 15 -3.43 -15.27 7.92
C HIS A 15 -4.49 -16.39 7.77
N PRO A 16 -4.07 -17.68 7.76
CA PRO A 16 -2.75 -18.20 8.12
C PRO A 16 -1.77 -18.41 6.94
N ASP A 17 -2.06 -17.88 5.77
CA ASP A 17 -1.22 -18.09 4.58
C ASP A 17 0.13 -17.38 4.71
N ALA A 18 1.16 -17.94 4.04
CA ALA A 18 2.48 -17.33 4.02
C ALA A 18 2.48 -16.00 3.24
N PRO A 19 3.38 -15.06 3.59
CA PRO A 19 3.49 -13.79 2.85
C PRO A 19 3.77 -14.00 1.36
N SER A 20 3.19 -13.14 0.53
CA SER A 20 3.42 -13.10 -0.91
C SER A 20 3.37 -11.65 -1.43
N GLU A 21 3.95 -11.39 -2.61
CA GLU A 21 3.83 -10.08 -3.24
C GLU A 21 3.63 -10.23 -4.75
N PRO A 22 2.39 -10.50 -5.20
CA PRO A 22 2.07 -10.71 -6.61
C PRO A 22 2.06 -9.41 -7.42
N THR A 23 2.11 -8.24 -6.76
CA THR A 23 2.02 -6.93 -7.39
C THR A 23 3.30 -6.10 -7.19
N SER A 24 3.57 -5.20 -8.13
CA SER A 24 4.41 -4.04 -7.91
C SER A 24 3.51 -2.95 -7.33
N THR A 25 3.41 -2.94 -6.01
CA THR A 25 2.56 -1.98 -5.28
C THR A 25 3.36 -0.73 -4.92
N ILE A 26 2.81 0.44 -5.23
CA ILE A 26 3.38 1.74 -4.91
C ILE A 26 2.31 2.67 -4.35
N VAL A 27 2.62 3.34 -3.25
CA VAL A 27 1.80 4.41 -2.68
C VAL A 27 2.59 5.71 -2.70
N LEU A 28 2.03 6.74 -3.34
CA LEU A 28 2.57 8.09 -3.31
C LEU A 28 1.73 8.93 -2.36
N THR A 29 2.33 9.49 -1.31
CA THR A 29 1.63 10.39 -0.40
C THR A 29 2.25 11.77 -0.42
N SER A 30 1.44 12.78 -0.70
CA SER A 30 1.88 14.18 -0.70
C SER A 30 2.00 14.75 0.74
N PRO A 31 2.76 15.85 0.95
CA PRO A 31 2.81 16.59 2.21
C PRO A 31 1.44 16.92 2.82
N GLY A 32 0.45 17.18 1.96
CA GLY A 32 -0.94 17.48 2.31
C GLY A 32 -1.83 16.25 2.47
N ARG A 33 -1.25 15.05 2.64
CA ARG A 33 -1.94 13.78 2.90
C ARG A 33 -2.95 13.36 1.83
N ARG A 34 -2.70 13.74 0.58
CA ARG A 34 -3.36 13.10 -0.56
C ARG A 34 -2.51 11.93 -1.02
N PHE A 35 -3.13 10.80 -1.31
CA PHE A 35 -2.43 9.58 -1.71
C PHE A 35 -2.92 9.02 -3.04
N VAL A 36 -2.05 8.24 -3.68
CA VAL A 36 -2.37 7.35 -4.82
C VAL A 36 -1.72 6.00 -4.52
N ASP A 37 -2.52 4.94 -4.42
CA ASP A 37 -2.10 3.54 -4.30
C ASP A 37 -2.37 2.84 -5.65
N LEU A 38 -1.32 2.29 -6.26
CA LEU A 38 -1.42 1.47 -7.46
C LEU A 38 -0.81 0.10 -7.19
N ARG A 39 -1.60 -0.93 -7.45
CA ARG A 39 -1.21 -2.34 -7.35
C ARG A 39 -1.23 -2.95 -8.74
N ILE A 40 -0.05 -3.13 -9.33
CA ILE A 40 0.10 -3.64 -10.70
C ILE A 40 0.60 -5.07 -10.62
N PHE A 41 -0.12 -6.03 -11.17
CA PHE A 41 0.33 -7.42 -11.20
C PHE A 41 1.72 -7.57 -11.84
N LYS A 42 2.65 -8.27 -11.16
CA LYS A 42 4.00 -8.58 -11.69
C LYS A 42 3.94 -9.50 -12.92
N SER A 43 3.01 -10.46 -12.86
CA SER A 43 2.62 -11.37 -13.95
C SER A 43 1.10 -11.45 -13.97
N GLY A 44 0.47 -11.70 -15.12
CA GLY A 44 -0.99 -11.79 -15.19
C GLY A 44 -1.57 -12.82 -14.22
N PRO A 45 -2.86 -12.72 -13.85
CA PRO A 45 -3.47 -13.54 -12.80
C PRO A 45 -3.32 -15.05 -13.02
N ASN A 46 -3.22 -15.48 -14.28
CA ASN A 46 -3.03 -16.88 -14.71
C ASN A 46 -1.61 -17.17 -15.25
N GLY A 47 -0.64 -16.30 -14.97
CA GLY A 47 0.73 -16.38 -15.52
C GLY A 47 0.88 -15.83 -16.93
N GLU A 48 -0.13 -15.13 -17.46
CA GLU A 48 -0.09 -14.43 -18.74
C GLU A 48 0.94 -13.29 -18.69
N GLN A 49 1.87 -13.25 -19.64
CA GLN A 49 2.90 -12.20 -19.70
C GLN A 49 2.48 -10.99 -20.56
N ASP A 50 1.44 -11.12 -21.37
CA ASP A 50 1.04 -10.14 -22.39
C ASP A 50 -0.11 -9.22 -21.95
N LEU A 51 -0.44 -9.17 -20.65
CA LEU A 51 -1.40 -8.18 -20.16
C LEU A 51 -0.76 -6.78 -20.22
N HIS A 52 -1.53 -5.80 -20.67
CA HIS A 52 -1.05 -4.43 -20.84
C HIS A 52 -2.04 -3.40 -20.29
N GLY A 53 -1.51 -2.24 -19.91
CA GLY A 53 -2.33 -1.12 -19.44
C GLY A 53 -3.19 -1.49 -18.22
N THR A 54 -4.48 -1.16 -18.28
CA THR A 54 -5.45 -1.40 -17.21
C THR A 54 -5.69 -2.87 -16.92
N ASP A 55 -5.41 -3.77 -17.87
CA ASP A 55 -5.62 -5.21 -17.67
C ASP A 55 -4.65 -5.81 -16.64
N ARG A 56 -3.58 -5.09 -16.31
CA ARG A 56 -2.64 -5.45 -15.22
C ARG A 56 -2.95 -4.79 -13.88
N LEU A 57 -3.94 -3.90 -13.83
CA LEU A 57 -4.30 -3.20 -12.60
C LEU A 57 -5.08 -4.16 -11.69
N GLU A 58 -4.46 -4.53 -10.57
CA GLU A 58 -5.11 -5.34 -9.53
C GLU A 58 -6.06 -4.46 -8.70
N TRP A 59 -5.57 -3.28 -8.30
CA TRP A 59 -6.35 -2.26 -7.61
C TRP A 59 -5.69 -0.90 -7.81
N GLY A 60 -6.51 0.13 -8.06
CA GLY A 60 -6.07 1.52 -8.04
C GLY A 60 -6.98 2.35 -7.12
N ILE A 61 -6.36 3.04 -6.16
CA ILE A 61 -7.04 3.85 -5.16
C ILE A 61 -6.38 5.23 -5.09
N ALA A 62 -7.16 6.28 -4.87
CA ALA A 62 -6.62 7.58 -4.52
C ALA A 62 -7.57 8.30 -3.56
N GLY A 63 -7.02 9.19 -2.73
CA GLY A 63 -7.83 9.93 -1.77
C GLY A 63 -7.04 10.70 -0.74
N THR A 64 -7.54 10.75 0.50
CA THR A 64 -6.87 11.41 1.63
C THR A 64 -6.57 10.45 2.76
N SER A 65 -5.39 10.58 3.36
CA SER A 65 -4.97 9.82 4.53
C SER A 65 -4.99 10.67 5.80
N SER A 66 -5.23 10.01 6.93
CA SER A 66 -5.10 10.59 8.25
C SER A 66 -4.52 9.54 9.21
N SER A 67 -3.86 10.01 10.27
CA SER A 67 -3.35 9.11 11.30
C SER A 67 -3.52 9.72 12.69
N SER A 68 -3.75 8.88 13.68
CA SER A 68 -3.75 9.21 15.10
C SER A 68 -2.78 8.29 15.85
N MET A 69 -2.25 8.75 16.99
CA MET A 69 -1.45 7.88 17.86
C MET A 69 -2.39 7.06 18.75
N ILE A 70 -2.13 5.76 18.87
CA ILE A 70 -2.82 4.85 19.78
C ILE A 70 -1.81 4.05 20.61
N PRO A 71 -2.16 3.54 21.80
CA PRO A 71 -1.30 2.65 22.57
C PRO A 71 -1.06 1.33 21.83
N ASP A 72 0.16 0.80 21.88
CA ASP A 72 0.54 -0.47 21.22
C ASP A 72 0.23 -1.74 22.06
N GLY A 73 -0.37 -1.56 23.25
CA GLY A 73 -0.65 -2.61 24.22
C GLY A 73 0.56 -3.15 24.99
N LYS A 74 1.78 -2.66 24.70
CA LYS A 74 3.06 -3.04 25.33
C LYS A 74 3.74 -1.87 26.05
N GLY A 75 3.07 -0.72 26.13
CA GLY A 75 3.55 0.49 26.80
C GLY A 75 4.22 1.50 25.87
N GLY A 76 4.19 1.26 24.56
CA GLY A 76 4.53 2.22 23.50
C GLY A 76 3.30 2.80 22.81
N GLU A 77 3.54 3.54 21.74
CA GLU A 77 2.50 4.10 20.87
C GLU A 77 2.80 3.75 19.41
N ILE A 78 1.74 3.49 18.65
CA ILE A 78 1.76 3.25 17.21
C ILE A 78 0.80 4.21 16.50
N ARG A 79 0.90 4.31 15.18
CA ARG A 79 -0.06 5.08 14.39
C ARG A 79 -1.20 4.19 13.94
N HIS A 80 -2.42 4.56 14.26
CA HIS A 80 -3.58 4.08 13.52
C HIS A 80 -3.77 5.00 12.32
N SER A 81 -3.80 4.43 11.11
CA SER A 81 -3.94 5.17 9.86
C SER A 81 -5.20 4.77 9.13
N ARG A 82 -5.80 5.74 8.46
CA ARG A 82 -7.03 5.57 7.72
C ARG A 82 -6.97 6.34 6.41
N TRP A 83 -7.45 5.71 5.34
CA TRP A 83 -7.44 6.22 3.97
C TRP A 83 -8.88 6.33 3.47
N GLU A 84 -9.35 7.56 3.22
CA GLU A 84 -10.66 7.84 2.63
C GLU A 84 -10.55 7.85 1.10
N HIS A 85 -11.36 7.07 0.40
CA HIS A 85 -11.23 6.92 -1.05
C HIS A 85 -12.01 8.02 -1.80
N TRP A 86 -11.40 8.54 -2.86
CA TRP A 86 -12.03 9.38 -3.89
C TRP A 86 -12.16 8.63 -5.21
N ILE A 87 -11.19 7.76 -5.47
CA ILE A 87 -11.12 6.86 -6.62
C ILE A 87 -10.87 5.47 -6.05
N ASP A 88 -11.60 4.49 -6.56
CA ASP A 88 -11.42 3.08 -6.25
C ASP A 88 -11.83 2.25 -7.49
N SER A 89 -10.92 1.45 -8.03
CA SER A 89 -11.19 0.67 -9.24
C SER A 89 -12.13 -0.53 -9.03
N ARG A 90 -12.53 -0.82 -7.79
CA ARG A 90 -13.36 -1.99 -7.43
C ARG A 90 -14.79 -1.65 -7.02
N THR A 91 -15.11 -0.37 -6.86
CA THR A 91 -16.46 0.07 -6.48
C THR A 91 -16.89 1.28 -7.29
N ALA A 92 -18.20 1.41 -7.48
CA ALA A 92 -18.82 2.60 -8.07
C ALA A 92 -19.12 3.70 -7.04
N GLU A 93 -18.95 3.41 -5.74
CA GLU A 93 -19.22 4.31 -4.62
C GLU A 93 -17.95 4.51 -3.76
N PRO A 94 -16.85 5.04 -4.32
CA PRO A 94 -15.57 5.19 -3.62
C PRO A 94 -15.68 6.07 -2.37
N GLU A 95 -16.59 7.04 -2.33
CA GLU A 95 -16.80 7.91 -1.17
C GLU A 95 -17.29 7.20 0.10
N ASN A 96 -17.80 5.97 -0.04
CA ASN A 96 -18.21 5.10 1.06
C ASN A 96 -17.15 4.05 1.40
N ALA A 97 -16.03 4.02 0.68
CA ALA A 97 -14.94 3.08 0.87
C ALA A 97 -13.79 3.71 1.65
N ALA A 98 -13.19 2.90 2.52
CA ALA A 98 -12.03 3.29 3.28
C ALA A 98 -11.24 2.07 3.73
N ASP A 99 -9.91 2.23 3.75
CA ASP A 99 -8.99 1.30 4.36
C ASP A 99 -8.49 1.84 5.70
N GLU A 100 -8.15 0.94 6.62
CA GLU A 100 -7.52 1.27 7.89
C GLU A 100 -6.54 0.18 8.34
N GLY A 101 -5.53 0.63 9.09
CA GLY A 101 -4.45 -0.23 9.55
C GLY A 101 -3.64 0.39 10.67
N ASP A 102 -3.12 -0.47 11.54
CA ASP A 102 -2.21 -0.12 12.62
C ASP A 102 -0.76 -0.28 12.15
N MET A 103 0.01 0.80 12.23
CA MET A 103 1.35 0.91 11.66
C MET A 103 2.41 0.68 12.74
N PHE A 104 3.09 -0.46 12.67
CA PHE A 104 4.17 -0.85 13.59
C PHE A 104 5.53 -0.61 12.93
N PRO A 105 6.28 0.43 13.31
CA PRO A 105 7.62 0.66 12.79
C PRO A 105 8.53 -0.54 13.05
N GLN A 106 9.34 -0.91 12.06
CA GLN A 106 10.33 -1.97 12.12
C GLN A 106 11.74 -1.38 12.02
N GLU A 107 12.76 -2.24 11.97
CA GLU A 107 14.13 -1.77 11.74
C GLU A 107 14.28 -1.14 10.34
N GLY A 108 15.01 -0.02 10.27
CA GLY A 108 15.29 0.68 9.01
C GLY A 108 14.10 1.48 8.49
N GLU A 109 13.84 1.38 7.20
CA GLU A 109 12.77 2.08 6.47
C GLU A 109 11.46 1.27 6.38
N LEU A 110 11.31 0.27 7.26
CA LEU A 110 10.22 -0.69 7.19
C LEU A 110 9.12 -0.37 8.21
N THR A 111 7.87 -0.58 7.78
CA THR A 111 6.67 -0.45 8.62
C THR A 111 5.77 -1.66 8.38
N LEU A 112 5.40 -2.38 9.43
CA LEU A 112 4.44 -3.47 9.36
C LEU A 112 3.05 -2.92 9.67
N GLU A 113 2.19 -2.88 8.67
CA GLU A 113 0.77 -2.58 8.81
C GLU A 113 0.02 -3.85 9.19
N LYS A 114 -0.92 -3.72 10.13
CA LYS A 114 -1.82 -4.81 10.52
C LYS A 114 -3.24 -4.32 10.52
N GLY A 115 -4.14 -5.19 10.09
CA GLY A 115 -5.57 -4.93 10.20
C GLY A 115 -6.38 -6.19 10.01
N ARG A 116 -7.67 -5.98 9.79
CA ARG A 116 -8.64 -7.05 9.59
C ARG A 116 -9.64 -6.63 8.54
N MET A 117 -9.73 -7.41 7.47
CA MET A 117 -10.67 -7.14 6.37
C MET A 117 -11.07 -8.42 5.64
N VAL A 118 -11.99 -8.31 4.69
CA VAL A 118 -12.41 -9.44 3.86
C VAL A 118 -11.29 -9.79 2.87
N ASN A 119 -10.73 -10.99 2.98
CA ASN A 119 -9.78 -11.50 2.00
C ASN A 119 -10.50 -11.70 0.65
N PRO A 120 -10.07 -11.01 -0.42
CA PRO A 120 -10.77 -11.03 -1.71
C PRO A 120 -10.78 -12.41 -2.38
N ALA A 121 -9.79 -13.27 -2.10
CA ALA A 121 -9.73 -14.61 -2.66
C ALA A 121 -10.72 -15.59 -2.00
N THR A 122 -11.07 -15.36 -0.72
CA THR A 122 -11.93 -16.28 0.04
C THR A 122 -13.31 -15.72 0.37
N GLY A 123 -13.49 -14.39 0.27
CA GLY A 123 -14.69 -13.68 0.69
C GLY A 123 -14.93 -13.72 2.20
N LYS A 124 -13.92 -14.09 3.00
CA LYS A 124 -14.01 -14.18 4.46
C LYS A 124 -13.17 -13.12 5.13
N GLU A 125 -13.68 -12.61 6.24
CA GLU A 125 -12.92 -11.72 7.12
C GLU A 125 -11.76 -12.48 7.76
N CYS A 126 -10.55 -11.95 7.64
CA CYS A 126 -9.37 -12.46 8.34
C CYS A 126 -8.41 -11.33 8.67
N ASP A 127 -7.46 -11.63 9.55
CA ASP A 127 -6.37 -10.71 9.86
C ASP A 127 -5.39 -10.67 8.68
N TYR A 128 -4.85 -9.49 8.39
CA TYR A 128 -3.86 -9.29 7.35
C TYR A 128 -2.66 -8.52 7.91
N GLU A 129 -1.51 -8.72 7.27
CA GLU A 129 -0.32 -7.93 7.51
C GLU A 129 0.28 -7.48 6.17
N GLU A 130 0.68 -6.21 6.07
CA GLU A 130 1.42 -5.67 4.94
C GLU A 130 2.74 -5.09 5.42
N LEU A 131 3.85 -5.51 4.82
CA LEU A 131 5.15 -4.90 5.09
C LEU A 131 5.43 -3.84 4.04
N TRP A 132 5.59 -2.59 4.50
CA TRP A 132 5.87 -1.44 3.68
C TRP A 132 7.31 -0.98 3.86
N ARG A 133 7.93 -0.54 2.77
CA ARG A 133 9.19 0.18 2.77
C ARG A 133 8.96 1.61 2.30
N ASP A 134 9.23 2.57 3.19
CA ASP A 134 9.04 3.99 2.95
C ASP A 134 10.34 4.65 2.51
N VAL A 135 10.32 5.36 1.38
CA VAL A 135 11.47 6.15 0.91
C VAL A 135 11.11 7.61 0.71
N ASP A 136 12.07 8.47 1.01
CA ASP A 136 11.94 9.90 0.77
C ASP A 136 12.02 10.20 -0.74
N PRO A 137 11.04 10.93 -1.32
CA PRO A 137 11.09 11.30 -2.72
C PRO A 137 12.30 12.22 -2.98
N GLN A 138 13.18 11.78 -3.88
CA GLN A 138 14.34 12.56 -4.33
C GLN A 138 14.09 13.08 -5.74
N PRO A 139 14.43 14.35 -6.03
CA PRO A 139 14.45 14.83 -7.40
C PRO A 139 15.53 14.07 -8.18
N VAL A 140 15.18 13.55 -9.36
CA VAL A 140 16.19 13.08 -10.31
C VAL A 140 16.84 14.30 -10.97
N ALA A 141 18.16 14.35 -11.03
CA ALA A 141 18.87 15.41 -11.74
C ALA A 141 18.46 15.39 -13.23
N ASP A 142 18.32 16.58 -13.84
CA ASP A 142 17.94 16.72 -15.25
C ASP A 142 18.82 15.85 -16.17
N GLY A 143 18.27 14.73 -16.64
CA GLY A 143 18.67 14.06 -17.88
C GLY A 143 20.00 13.30 -17.92
N LYS A 144 20.54 12.75 -16.82
CA LYS A 144 21.63 11.74 -16.91
C LYS A 144 21.43 10.55 -15.98
N ASP A 145 21.34 9.39 -16.63
CA ASP A 145 21.58 8.03 -16.15
C ASP A 145 20.75 7.53 -14.96
N VAL A 146 19.55 7.04 -15.27
CA VAL A 146 19.00 5.90 -14.53
C VAL A 146 19.35 4.65 -15.34
N GLU A 147 20.50 4.07 -15.05
CA GLU A 147 20.80 2.71 -15.47
C GLU A 147 19.72 1.82 -14.84
N ARG A 148 18.86 1.22 -15.68
CA ARG A 148 17.92 0.20 -15.22
C ARG A 148 18.76 -0.97 -14.72
N ALA A 149 18.76 -1.21 -13.42
CA ALA A 149 19.23 -2.48 -12.87
C ALA A 149 18.39 -3.59 -13.52
N THR A 150 19.03 -4.36 -14.39
CA THR A 150 18.52 -5.59 -15.01
C THR A 150 18.47 -6.72 -14.00
#